data_AF-A0A535VPG1-F1
#
_entry.id   AF-A0A535VPG1-F1
#
_cell.length_a   1.000
_cell.length_b   1.000
_cell.length_c   1.000
_cell.angle_alpha   90.00
_cell.angle_beta   90.00
_cell.angle_gamma   90.00
#
_symmetry.space_group_name_H-M   'P 1'
#
loop_
_entity.id
_entity.type
_entity.pdbx_description
1 polymer ?
#
loop_
_entity_poly.entity_id
_entity_poly.type
_entity_poly.pdbx_seq_one_letter_code
_entity_poly.pdbx_strand_id
1 'polypeptide(L)'
;MYTLDEWKAVLLKNLLELQQLEGQDANTRIRRSLKEQEIGQHCCQAGESLSDPDLTLLKEALGLDEQQWHAYKSKVRPEQE
;
A
#
# COMPACT_ATOMS: atom_id res chain seq x y z
N MET A 1 9.49 12.00 -9.37
CA MET A 1 8.39 11.29 -10.03
C MET A 1 8.80 9.83 -10.02
N TYR A 2 8.16 8.98 -9.22
CA TYR A 2 8.49 7.56 -9.17
C TYR A 2 7.97 6.87 -10.44
N THR A 3 8.80 6.02 -11.03
CA THR A 3 8.40 5.14 -12.14
C THR A 3 7.52 3.99 -11.65
N LEU A 4 6.83 3.32 -12.58
CA LEU A 4 6.03 2.14 -12.28
C LEU A 4 6.81 1.07 -11.51
N ASP A 5 8.07 0.82 -11.91
CA ASP A 5 8.92 -0.20 -11.28
C ASP A 5 9.33 0.20 -9.86
N GLU A 6 9.58 1.49 -9.62
CA GLU A 6 9.85 2.00 -8.27
C GLU A 6 8.62 1.86 -7.36
N TRP A 7 7.43 2.23 -7.85
CA TRP A 7 6.18 2.03 -7.11
C TRP A 7 5.94 0.57 -6.77
N LYS A 8 6.18 -0.33 -7.74
CA LYS A 8 6.09 -1.77 -7.55
C LYS A 8 7.06 -2.23 -6.47
N ALA A 9 8.33 -1.84 -6.53
CA ALA A 9 9.33 -2.23 -5.55
C ALA A 9 8.97 -1.75 -4.13
N VAL A 10 8.53 -0.49 -3.99
CA VAL A 10 8.13 0.09 -2.71
C VAL A 10 6.90 -0.59 -2.13
N LEU A 11 5.84 -0.75 -2.91
CA LEU A 11 4.59 -1.38 -2.43
C LEU A 11 4.80 -2.87 -2.14
N LEU A 12 5.54 -3.58 -2.99
CA LEU A 12 5.82 -5.01 -2.80
C LEU A 12 6.63 -5.24 -1.53
N LYS A 13 7.65 -4.42 -1.28
CA LYS A 13 8.41 -4.45 -0.02
C LYS A 13 7.50 -4.22 1.17
N ASN A 14 6.66 -3.18 1.12
CA ASN A 14 5.76 -2.85 2.23
C ASN A 14 4.72 -3.95 2.50
N LEU A 15 4.15 -4.56 1.46
CA LEU A 15 3.22 -5.68 1.59
C LEU A 15 3.90 -6.92 2.20
N LEU A 16 5.14 -7.22 1.79
CA LEU A 16 5.92 -8.31 2.35
C LEU A 16 6.27 -8.06 3.82
N GLU A 17 6.64 -6.82 4.17
CA GLU A 17 6.85 -6.42 5.57
C GLU A 17 5.55 -6.54 6.38
N LEU A 18 4.40 -6.16 5.80
CA LEU A 18 3.10 -6.30 6.45
C LEU A 18 2.75 -7.77 6.73
N GLN A 19 3.01 -8.67 5.79
CA GLN A 19 2.84 -10.12 5.97
C GLN A 19 3.78 -10.67 7.05
N GLN A 20 5.02 -10.17 7.12
CA GLN A 20 5.95 -10.55 8.19
C GLN A 20 5.53 -10.05 9.58
N LEU A 21 4.65 -9.04 9.65
CA LEU A 21 4.04 -8.54 10.88
C LEU A 21 2.81 -9.36 11.31
N GLU A 22 2.81 -10.67 11.07
CA GLU A 22 1.85 -11.62 11.62
C GLU A 22 2.25 -12.04 13.05
N GLY A 23 1.83 -11.25 14.03
CA GLY A 23 2.00 -11.57 15.44
C GLY A 23 0.84 -11.07 16.28
N GLN A 24 0.48 -11.81 17.32
CA GLN A 24 -0.61 -11.45 18.24
C GLN A 24 -0.21 -10.39 19.28
N ASP A 25 1.08 -10.03 19.31
CA ASP A 25 1.63 -9.07 20.26
C ASP A 25 1.11 -7.65 20.00
N ALA A 26 0.91 -6.86 21.07
CA ALA A 26 0.38 -5.51 20.96
C ALA A 26 1.30 -4.61 20.12
N ASN A 27 2.62 -4.79 20.23
CA ASN A 27 3.60 -4.07 19.44
C ASN A 27 3.48 -4.42 17.95
N THR A 28 3.32 -5.70 17.63
CA THR A 28 3.15 -6.17 16.25
C THR A 28 1.87 -5.63 15.63
N ARG A 29 0.76 -5.56 16.38
CA ARG A 29 -0.49 -4.95 15.91
C ARG A 29 -0.35 -3.46 15.61
N ILE A 30 0.39 -2.71 16.43
CA ILE A 30 0.65 -1.28 16.21
C ILE A 30 1.51 -1.10 14.96
N ARG A 31 2.61 -1.84 14.83
CA ARG A 31 3.48 -1.82 13.64
C ARG A 31 2.72 -2.20 12.37
N ARG A 32 1.87 -3.22 12.45
CA ARG A 32 1.00 -3.66 11.35
C ARG A 32 0.06 -2.54 10.93
N SER A 33 -0.61 -1.89 11.88
CA SER A 33 -1.52 -0.77 11.61
C SER A 33 -0.81 0.43 10.96
N LEU A 34 0.40 0.76 11.42
CA LEU A 34 1.23 1.81 10.81
C LEU A 34 1.65 1.43 9.39
N LYS A 35 2.03 0.17 9.17
CA LYS A 35 2.42 -0.32 7.85
C LYS A 35 1.24 -0.35 6.87
N GLU A 36 0.04 -0.74 7.32
CA GLU A 36 -1.19 -0.64 6.53
C GLU A 36 -1.49 0.80 6.10
N GLN A 37 -1.26 1.78 6.98
CA GLN A 37 -1.41 3.21 6.66
C GLN A 37 -0.37 3.68 5.63
N GLU A 38 0.90 3.30 5.81
CA GLU A 38 1.99 3.62 4.86
C GLU A 38 1.71 3.05 3.46
N ILE A 39 1.24 1.79 3.39
CA ILE A 39 0.80 1.18 2.13
C ILE A 39 -0.34 1.99 1.51
N GLY A 40 -1.34 2.36 2.32
CA GLY A 40 -2.45 3.18 1.86
C GLY A 40 -2.01 4.52 1.26
N GLN A 41 -1.05 5.19 1.88
CA GLN A 41 -0.50 6.46 1.39
C GLN A 41 0.20 6.27 0.05
N HIS A 42 1.05 5.24 -0.06
CA HIS A 42 1.70 4.88 -1.33
C HIS A 42 0.67 4.52 -2.41
N CYS A 43 -0.42 3.84 -2.09
CA CYS A 43 -1.51 3.57 -3.03
C CYS A 43 -2.22 4.85 -3.50
N CYS A 44 -2.42 5.85 -2.63
CA CYS A 44 -2.95 7.15 -3.03
C CYS A 44 -1.98 7.88 -3.96
N GLN A 45 -0.71 8.00 -3.56
CA GLN A 45 0.31 8.70 -4.34
C GLN A 45 0.58 8.03 -5.69
N ALA A 46 0.60 6.70 -5.75
CA ALA A 46 0.67 5.95 -7.01
C ALA A 46 -0.58 6.22 -7.87
N GLY A 47 -1.75 6.31 -7.23
CA GLY A 47 -3.02 6.77 -7.83
C GLY A 47 -2.94 8.12 -8.52
N GLU A 48 -2.24 9.06 -7.92
CA GLU A 48 -2.10 10.43 -8.42
C GLU A 48 -0.91 10.58 -9.39
N SER A 49 0.11 9.74 -9.27
CA SER A 49 1.35 9.81 -10.07
C SER A 49 1.29 8.99 -11.35
N LEU A 50 0.57 7.86 -11.33
CA LEU A 50 0.47 6.93 -12.47
C LEU A 50 -0.85 7.15 -13.22
N SER A 51 -0.83 6.86 -14.52
CA SER A 51 -2.05 6.82 -15.32
C SER A 51 -2.84 5.53 -15.02
N ASP A 52 -4.15 5.50 -15.28
CA ASP A 52 -5.00 4.30 -15.16
C ASP A 52 -4.38 2.99 -15.70
N PRO A 53 -3.75 2.95 -16.91
CA PRO A 53 -3.10 1.74 -17.40
C PRO A 53 -1.89 1.31 -16.54
N ASP A 54 -1.03 2.25 -16.14
CA ASP A 54 0.13 1.95 -15.28
C ASP A 54 -0.31 1.48 -13.89
N LEU A 55 -1.38 2.08 -13.37
CA LEU A 55 -1.97 1.70 -12.09
C LEU A 55 -2.57 0.29 -12.14
N THR A 56 -3.17 -0.09 -13.27
CA THR A 56 -3.69 -1.43 -13.50
C THR A 56 -2.55 -2.44 -13.50
N LEU A 57 -1.47 -2.16 -14.26
CA LEU A 57 -0.27 -2.99 -14.28
C LEU A 57 0.39 -3.10 -12.89
N LEU A 58 0.39 -2.01 -12.12
CA LEU A 58 0.91 -2.01 -10.75
C LEU A 58 0.10 -2.94 -9.85
N LYS A 59 -1.23 -2.84 -9.88
CA LYS A 59 -2.14 -3.71 -9.11
C LYS A 59 -1.93 -5.19 -9.47
N GLU A 60 -1.90 -5.50 -10.76
CA GLU A 60 -1.62 -6.87 -11.25
C GLU A 60 -0.26 -7.37 -10.79
N ALA A 61 0.77 -6.53 -10.87
CA ALA A 61 2.13 -6.88 -10.46
C ALA A 61 2.28 -7.09 -8.95
N LEU A 62 1.42 -6.47 -8.14
CA LEU A 62 1.34 -6.66 -6.70
C LEU A 62 0.38 -7.79 -6.30
N GLY A 63 -0.34 -8.38 -7.26
CA GLY A 63 -1.39 -9.36 -7.00
C GLY A 63 -2.54 -8.78 -6.17
N LEU A 64 -2.81 -7.48 -6.32
CA LEU A 64 -3.87 -6.77 -5.61
C LEU A 64 -5.08 -6.59 -6.52
N ASP A 65 -6.24 -7.02 -6.04
CA ASP A 65 -7.52 -6.68 -6.67
C ASP A 65 -7.91 -5.22 -6.38
N GLU A 66 -8.83 -4.66 -7.17
CA GLU A 66 -9.36 -3.32 -6.92
C GLU A 66 -9.92 -3.16 -5.50
N GLN A 67 -10.62 -4.19 -5.00
CA GLN A 67 -11.15 -4.16 -3.64
C GLN A 67 -10.04 -4.04 -2.58
N GLN A 68 -8.94 -4.77 -2.73
CA GLN A 68 -7.81 -4.69 -1.81
C GLN A 68 -7.12 -3.33 -1.91
N TRP A 69 -6.94 -2.82 -3.13
CA TRP A 69 -6.40 -1.49 -3.38
C TRP A 69 -7.23 -0.40 -2.68
N HIS A 70 -8.56 -0.45 -2.83
CA HIS A 70 -9.47 0.46 -2.15
C HIS A 70 -9.45 0.29 -0.63
N ALA A 71 -9.32 -0.95 -0.14
CA ALA A 71 -9.18 -1.21 1.29
C ALA A 71 -7.93 -0.52 1.86
N TYR A 72 -6.77 -0.67 1.21
CA TYR A 72 -5.53 0.00 1.65
C TYR A 72 -5.64 1.52 1.57
N LYS A 73 -6.17 2.09 0.48
CA LYS A 73 -6.44 3.54 0.39
C LYS A 73 -7.36 4.03 1.52
N SER A 74 -8.37 3.25 1.89
CA SER A 74 -9.27 3.58 2.99
C SER A 74 -8.64 3.48 4.38
N LYS A 75 -7.50 2.78 4.52
CA LYS A 75 -6.74 2.72 5.78
C LYS A 75 -5.93 3.99 6.02
N VAL A 76 -5.71 4.82 5.02
CA VAL A 76 -5.13 6.16 5.20
C VAL A 76 -6.07 6.91 6.12
N ARG A 77 -5.65 7.12 7.36
CA ARG A 77 -6.37 8.03 8.24
C ARG A 77 -6.45 9.37 7.52
N PRO A 78 -7.63 10.02 7.44
CA PRO A 78 -7.65 11.41 7.04
C PRO A 78 -6.69 12.14 7.99
N GLU A 79 -5.74 12.85 7.41
CA GLU A 79 -4.97 13.85 8.14
C GLU A 79 -6.05 14.76 8.74
N GLN A 80 -6.26 14.68 10.06
CA GLN A 80 -7.16 15.60 10.72
C GLN A 80 -6.43 16.94 10.68
N GLU A 81 -6.78 17.76 9.69
CA GLU A 81 -6.49 19.19 9.64
C GLU A 81 -6.91 19.89 10.95
#